data_AF-A0A358N8H2-F1
#
_entry.id   AF-A0A358N8H2-F1
#
_cell.length_a   1.000
_cell.length_b   1.000
_cell.length_c   1.000
_cell.angle_alpha   90.00
_cell.angle_beta   90.00
_cell.angle_gamma   90.00
#
_symmetry.space_group_name_H-M   'P 1'
#
loop_
_entity.id
_entity.type
_entity.pdbx_description
1 polymer ?
#
loop_
_entity_poly.entity_id
_entity_poly.type
_entity_poly.pdbx_seq_one_letter_code
_entity_poly.pdbx_strand_id
1 'polypeptide(L)'
;MKQFFLDGESPDVIATVTNDGWFDDTSVIDHHLRCAQMVAIACRRPILSAANNGPTAWIDSRGQIIERLATGESGFLIATPKRDRRISLAVRMSDWPAAATVIFCVALAMCVRRRSLDECVEALAREKRNPDCDSEDGAETDVS
;
A
#
# COMPACT_ATOMS: atom_id res chain seq x y z
N MET A 1 12.02 -9.85 -3.97
CA MET A 1 11.59 -11.19 -3.50
C MET A 1 10.80 -11.99 -4.52
N LYS A 2 9.88 -11.38 -5.28
CA LYS A 2 9.17 -12.06 -6.39
C LYS A 2 10.12 -12.71 -7.41
N GLN A 3 11.19 -12.01 -7.80
CA GLN A 3 12.20 -12.49 -8.74
C GLN A 3 12.82 -13.83 -8.31
N PHE A 4 13.29 -13.92 -7.06
CA PHE A 4 13.80 -15.16 -6.46
C PHE A 4 12.82 -16.34 -6.55
N PHE A 5 11.53 -16.10 -6.33
CA PHE A 5 10.52 -17.16 -6.48
C PHE A 5 10.23 -17.53 -7.95
N LEU A 6 10.43 -16.62 -8.90
CA LEU A 6 10.30 -16.88 -10.34
C LEU A 6 11.49 -17.69 -10.87
N ASP A 7 12.68 -17.45 -10.31
CA ASP A 7 13.92 -18.12 -10.70
C ASP A 7 14.08 -19.50 -10.02
N GLY A 8 13.10 -19.93 -9.21
CA GLY A 8 13.10 -21.21 -8.50
C GLY A 8 13.96 -21.24 -7.22
N GLU A 9 14.64 -20.14 -6.91
CA GLU A 9 15.54 -20.02 -5.77
C GLU A 9 14.89 -19.21 -4.64
N SER A 10 14.26 -19.91 -3.71
CA SER A 10 13.66 -19.23 -2.55
C SER A 10 14.68 -19.04 -1.42
N PRO A 11 14.92 -17.83 -0.90
CA PRO A 11 15.87 -17.60 0.18
C PRO A 11 15.44 -18.33 1.46
N ASP A 12 16.38 -18.85 2.25
CA ASP A 12 16.06 -19.58 3.47
C ASP A 12 15.70 -18.67 4.65
N VAL A 13 16.37 -17.52 4.73
CA VAL A 13 16.32 -16.53 5.82
C VAL A 13 16.39 -15.13 5.23
N ILE A 14 15.83 -14.14 5.92
CA ILE A 14 16.06 -12.72 5.66
C ILE A 14 16.95 -12.19 6.77
N ALA A 15 18.03 -11.50 6.42
CA ALA A 15 18.89 -10.83 7.38
C ALA A 15 18.78 -9.32 7.18
N THR A 16 18.60 -8.58 8.27
CA THR A 16 18.58 -7.12 8.29
C THR A 16 19.67 -6.65 9.22
N VAL A 17 20.54 -5.76 8.74
CA VAL A 17 21.54 -5.07 9.54
C VAL A 17 21.19 -3.59 9.51
N THR A 18 20.94 -2.99 10.67
CA THR A 18 20.43 -1.62 10.78
C THR A 18 21.08 -0.85 11.93
N ASN A 19 20.96 0.48 11.91
CA ASN A 19 21.28 1.33 13.05
C ASN A 19 20.00 2.02 13.55
N ASP A 20 19.28 1.33 14.43
CA ASP A 20 18.08 1.88 15.07
C ASP A 20 18.42 2.84 16.22
N GLY A 21 19.71 3.04 16.55
CA GLY A 21 20.16 3.92 17.63
C GLY A 21 19.92 5.42 17.36
N TRP A 22 19.64 5.83 16.13
CA TRP A 22 19.28 7.22 15.83
C TRP A 22 17.89 7.62 16.32
N PHE A 23 17.06 6.65 16.68
CA PHE A 23 15.66 6.88 17.05
C PHE A 23 15.43 6.84 18.57
N ASP A 24 16.46 6.60 19.38
CA ASP A 24 16.41 6.53 20.84
C ASP A 24 15.14 5.79 21.35
N ASP A 25 14.52 6.24 22.44
CA ASP A 25 13.33 5.61 23.05
C ASP A 25 12.01 6.06 22.40
N THR A 26 12.00 6.20 21.07
CA THR A 26 10.77 6.54 20.33
C THR A 26 10.00 5.31 19.87
N SER A 27 8.70 5.50 19.61
CA SER A 27 7.81 4.46 19.07
C SER A 27 8.22 3.94 17.69
N VAL A 28 9.15 4.62 17.00
CA VAL A 28 9.69 4.21 15.70
C VAL A 28 10.42 2.87 15.81
N ILE A 29 11.11 2.60 16.92
CA ILE A 29 11.81 1.33 17.12
C ILE A 29 10.82 0.16 17.14
N ASP A 30 9.73 0.29 17.90
CA ASP A 30 8.69 -0.73 17.92
C ASP A 30 7.98 -0.86 16.57
N HIS A 31 7.86 0.24 15.83
CA HIS A 31 7.31 0.22 14.47
C HIS A 31 8.21 -0.56 13.51
N HIS A 32 9.53 -0.33 13.53
CA HIS A 32 10.51 -1.10 12.75
C HIS A 32 10.40 -2.61 13.05
N LEU A 33 10.32 -2.98 14.33
CA LEU A 33 10.19 -4.38 14.72
C LEU A 33 8.89 -5.01 14.20
N ARG A 34 7.76 -4.31 14.32
CA ARG A 34 6.47 -4.78 13.78
C ARG A 34 6.48 -4.91 12.27
N CYS A 35 7.14 -3.98 11.57
CA CYS A 35 7.35 -4.08 10.13
C CYS A 35 8.17 -5.33 9.77
N ALA A 36 9.24 -5.63 10.51
CA ALA A 36 9.99 -6.87 10.34
C ALA A 36 9.11 -8.11 10.57
N GLN A 37 8.27 -8.13 11.60
CA GLN A 37 7.33 -9.25 11.82
C GLN A 37 6.35 -9.42 10.65
N MET A 38 5.80 -8.32 10.12
CA MET A 38 4.93 -8.36 8.94
C MET A 38 5.65 -8.92 7.72
N VAL A 39 6.89 -8.51 7.47
CA VAL A 39 7.71 -9.06 6.38
C VAL A 39 7.97 -10.55 6.60
N ALA A 40 8.24 -10.99 7.83
CA ALA A 40 8.47 -12.40 8.15
C ALA A 40 7.26 -13.27 7.76
N ILE A 41 6.06 -12.81 8.13
CA ILE A 41 4.77 -13.47 7.83
C ILE A 41 4.49 -13.44 6.34
N ALA A 42 4.63 -12.27 5.72
CA ALA A 42 4.34 -12.06 4.31
C ALA A 42 5.27 -12.90 3.44
N CYS A 43 6.54 -13.02 3.78
CA CYS A 43 7.51 -13.77 3.00
C CYS A 43 7.54 -15.26 3.37
N ARG A 44 6.94 -15.64 4.50
CA ARG A 44 7.12 -16.96 5.14
C ARG A 44 8.59 -17.29 5.32
N ARG A 45 9.37 -16.31 5.80
CA ARG A 45 10.80 -16.45 6.06
C ARG A 45 11.12 -15.96 7.46
N PRO A 46 11.93 -16.71 8.23
CA PRO A 46 12.47 -16.16 9.46
C PRO A 46 13.34 -14.94 9.15
N ILE A 47 13.31 -13.97 10.06
CA ILE A 47 14.11 -12.74 9.96
C ILE A 47 15.10 -12.70 11.13
N LEU A 48 16.35 -12.42 10.82
CA LEU A 48 17.39 -12.08 11.78
C LEU A 48 17.67 -10.59 11.65
N SER A 49 17.27 -9.82 12.65
CA SER A 49 17.50 -8.37 12.70
C SER A 49 18.64 -8.09 13.67
N ALA A 50 19.73 -7.52 13.18
CA ALA A 50 20.87 -7.07 13.98
C ALA A 50 20.92 -5.54 13.97
N ALA A 51 20.80 -4.93 15.15
CA ALA A 51 20.82 -3.49 15.32
C ALA A 51 21.92 -3.09 16.30
N ASN A 52 22.70 -2.05 15.98
CA ASN A 52 23.84 -1.63 16.83
C ASN A 52 23.42 -1.18 18.24
N ASN A 53 22.38 -0.35 18.34
CA ASN A 53 21.85 0.20 19.61
C ASN A 53 20.35 -0.08 19.80
N GLY A 54 19.71 -0.75 18.83
CA GLY A 54 18.29 -1.08 18.86
C GLY A 54 18.05 -2.58 19.05
N PRO A 55 16.79 -3.03 18.96
CA PRO A 55 16.47 -4.41 19.28
C PRO A 55 17.03 -5.37 18.25
N THR A 56 18.05 -6.11 18.65
CA THR A 56 18.50 -7.30 17.93
C THR A 56 17.50 -8.42 18.19
N ALA A 57 16.90 -8.98 17.15
CA ALA A 57 15.78 -9.90 17.28
C ALA A 57 15.82 -11.05 16.27
N TRP A 58 15.43 -12.24 16.74
CA TRP A 58 15.14 -13.40 15.92
C TRP A 58 13.62 -13.58 15.80
N ILE A 59 13.11 -13.48 14.58
CA ILE A 59 11.70 -13.60 14.25
C ILE A 59 11.49 -14.85 13.40
N ASP A 60 10.51 -15.68 13.73
CA ASP A 60 10.17 -16.87 12.94
C ASP A 60 9.31 -16.53 11.70
N SER A 61 9.09 -17.53 10.83
CA SER A 61 8.25 -17.39 9.63
C SER A 61 6.76 -17.07 9.89
N ARG A 62 6.32 -17.11 11.16
CA ARG A 62 4.97 -16.75 11.60
C ARG A 62 4.94 -15.36 12.23
N GLY A 63 6.06 -14.64 12.26
CA GLY A 63 6.18 -13.31 12.85
C GLY A 63 6.31 -13.34 14.38
N GLN A 64 6.52 -14.49 14.99
CA GLN A 64 6.77 -14.59 16.43
C GLN A 64 8.21 -14.21 16.73
N ILE A 65 8.42 -13.35 17.72
CA ILE A 65 9.74 -13.05 18.25
C ILE A 65 10.15 -14.25 19.11
N ILE A 66 11.16 -14.98 18.68
CA ILE A 66 11.71 -16.13 19.40
C ILE A 66 12.64 -15.65 20.50
N GLU A 67 13.48 -14.68 20.17
CA GLU A 67 14.45 -14.09 21.09
C GLU A 67 14.71 -12.64 20.67
N ARG A 68 14.95 -11.76 21.65
CA ARG A 68 15.19 -10.33 21.44
C ARG A 68 16.09 -9.81 22.55
N LEU A 69 17.06 -8.98 22.16
CA LEU A 69 17.82 -8.11 23.04
C LEU A 69 17.14 -6.74 23.11
N ALA A 70 17.07 -6.12 24.29
CA ALA A 70 16.46 -4.80 24.42
C ALA A 70 17.33 -3.71 23.78
N THR A 71 16.72 -2.56 23.50
CA THR A 71 17.43 -1.36 23.03
C THR A 71 18.47 -0.96 24.08
N GLY A 72 19.67 -0.60 23.65
CA GLY A 72 20.76 -0.17 24.54
C GLY A 72 21.47 -1.29 25.32
N GLU A 73 21.05 -2.55 25.20
CA GLU A 73 21.75 -3.69 25.80
C GLU A 73 22.89 -4.17 24.90
N SER A 74 24.07 -4.41 25.48
CA SER A 74 25.19 -5.03 24.80
C SER A 74 25.12 -6.54 24.96
N GLY A 75 25.08 -7.28 23.84
CA GLY A 75 24.97 -8.73 23.87
C GLY A 75 25.03 -9.36 22.49
N PHE A 76 24.78 -10.67 22.44
CA PHE A 76 24.68 -11.43 21.20
C PHE A 76 23.52 -12.42 21.31
N LEU A 77 22.99 -12.82 20.15
CA LEU A 77 21.86 -13.73 20.02
C LEU A 77 22.25 -14.86 19.07
N ILE A 78 22.12 -16.11 19.50
CA ILE A 78 22.43 -17.28 18.67
C ILE A 78 21.12 -17.88 18.14
N ALA A 79 20.85 -17.66 16.86
CA ALA A 79 19.64 -18.15 16.20
C ALA A 79 19.90 -19.42 15.39
N THR A 80 18.94 -20.35 15.41
CA THR A 80 18.90 -21.54 14.53
C THR A 80 17.62 -21.52 13.68
N PRO A 81 17.55 -20.62 12.68
CA PRO A 81 16.33 -20.39 11.91
C PRO A 81 15.93 -21.64 11.12
N LYS A 82 14.64 -21.97 11.16
CA LYS A 82 14.05 -23.07 10.38
C LYS A 82 13.54 -22.55 9.06
N ARG A 83 13.95 -23.17 7.95
CA ARG A 83 13.42 -22.88 6.62
C ARG A 83 11.94 -23.25 6.56
N ASP A 84 11.09 -22.31 6.16
CA ASP A 84 9.72 -22.58 5.74
C ASP A 84 9.67 -22.66 4.20
N ARG A 85 9.10 -23.74 3.65
CA ARG A 85 9.00 -23.97 2.21
C ARG A 85 7.69 -23.44 1.62
N ARG A 86 6.75 -22.98 2.46
CA ARG A 86 5.46 -22.48 2.01
C ARG A 86 5.62 -21.14 1.30
N ILE A 87 4.83 -20.95 0.25
CA ILE A 87 4.71 -19.67 -0.44
C ILE A 87 3.43 -19.01 0.05
N SER A 88 3.54 -17.78 0.56
CA SER A 88 2.38 -17.03 1.04
C SER A 88 1.52 -16.52 -0.12
N LEU A 89 0.25 -16.26 0.19
CA LEU A 89 -0.62 -15.57 -0.74
C LEU A 89 -0.12 -14.14 -1.03
N ALA A 90 0.45 -13.45 -0.04
CA ALA A 90 0.99 -12.10 -0.19
C ALA A 90 2.10 -12.04 -1.26
N VAL A 91 3.01 -13.03 -1.29
CA VAL A 91 4.06 -13.10 -2.31
C VAL A 91 3.50 -13.49 -3.68
N ARG A 92 2.51 -14.39 -3.73
CA ARG A 92 1.86 -14.78 -4.99
C ARG A 92 1.06 -13.63 -5.60
N MET A 93 0.33 -12.88 -4.78
CA MET A 93 -0.49 -11.76 -5.23
C MET A 93 0.35 -10.50 -5.49
N SER A 94 1.48 -10.30 -4.79
CA SER A 94 2.34 -9.12 -4.99
C SER A 94 1.46 -7.86 -5.05
N ASP A 95 1.54 -7.08 -6.13
CA ASP A 95 0.86 -5.79 -6.26
C ASP A 95 -0.37 -5.83 -7.19
N TRP A 96 -0.70 -7.00 -7.76
CA TRP A 96 -1.82 -7.10 -8.71
C TRP A 96 -3.19 -6.68 -8.13
N PRO A 97 -3.53 -6.94 -6.85
CA PRO A 97 -4.83 -6.54 -6.29
C PRO A 97 -4.94 -5.01 -6.15
N ALA A 98 -3.82 -4.36 -5.81
CA ALA A 98 -3.74 -2.90 -5.77
C ALA A 98 -3.91 -2.31 -7.16
N ALA A 99 -3.21 -2.86 -8.15
CA ALA A 99 -3.35 -2.44 -9.56
C ALA A 99 -4.78 -2.64 -10.08
N ALA A 100 -5.42 -3.77 -9.78
CA ALA A 100 -6.80 -4.04 -10.18
C ALA A 100 -7.78 -3.02 -9.56
N THR A 101 -7.61 -2.69 -8.28
CA THR A 101 -8.43 -1.68 -7.60
C THR A 101 -8.25 -0.30 -8.23
N VAL A 102 -7.02 0.10 -8.56
CA VAL A 102 -6.74 1.39 -9.22
C VAL A 102 -7.40 1.44 -10.59
N ILE A 103 -7.24 0.40 -11.41
CA ILE A 103 -7.86 0.31 -12.75
C ILE A 103 -9.38 0.41 -12.63
N PHE A 104 -9.98 -0.29 -11.65
CA PHE A 104 -11.41 -0.24 -11.40
C PHE A 104 -11.90 1.17 -11.04
N CYS A 105 -11.22 1.84 -10.10
CA CYS A 105 -11.56 3.21 -9.70
C CYS A 105 -11.44 4.21 -10.87
N VAL A 106 -10.38 4.09 -11.68
CA VAL A 106 -10.17 4.95 -12.85
C VAL A 106 -11.24 4.69 -13.91
N ALA A 107 -11.55 3.42 -14.20
CA ALA A 107 -12.62 3.07 -15.12
C ALA A 107 -13.98 3.61 -14.66
N LEU A 108 -14.28 3.50 -13.37
CA LEU A 108 -15.52 4.01 -12.77
C LEU A 108 -15.59 5.54 -12.86
N ALA A 109 -14.51 6.25 -12.54
CA ALA A 109 -14.43 7.70 -12.67
C ALA A 109 -14.61 8.16 -14.13
N MET A 110 -14.00 7.45 -15.10
CA MET A 110 -14.19 7.72 -16.52
C MET A 110 -15.65 7.48 -16.95
N CYS A 111 -16.29 6.41 -16.51
CA CYS A 111 -17.69 6.12 -16.83
C CYS A 111 -18.64 7.19 -16.30
N VAL A 112 -18.45 7.65 -15.05
CA VAL A 112 -19.25 8.74 -14.46
C VAL A 112 -19.05 10.04 -15.23
N ARG A 113 -17.79 10.38 -15.55
CA ARG A 113 -17.47 11.62 -16.27
C ARG A 113 -18.01 11.61 -17.71
N ARG A 114 -18.04 10.45 -18.39
CA ARG A 114 -18.65 10.32 -19.72
C ARG A 114 -20.16 10.57 -19.67
N ARG A 115 -20.87 9.99 -18.68
CA ARG A 115 -22.31 10.25 -18.49
C ARG A 115 -22.63 11.72 -18.27
N SER A 116 -21.86 12.41 -17.42
CA SER A 116 -22.07 13.86 -17.20
C SER A 116 -21.80 14.71 -18.43
N LEU A 117 -20.85 14.29 -19.29
CA LEU A 117 -20.59 14.98 -20.55
C LEU A 117 -21.70 14.72 -21.55
N ASP A 118 -22.21 13.49 -21.64
CA ASP A 118 -23.33 13.13 -22.52
C ASP A 118 -24.60 13.94 -22.12
N GLU A 119 -24.91 14.03 -20.83
CA GLU A 119 -26.01 14.86 -20.31
C GLU A 119 -25.84 16.36 -20.65
N CYS A 120 -24.63 16.89 -20.52
CA CYS A 120 -24.33 18.29 -20.84
C CYS A 120 -24.41 18.57 -22.35
N VAL A 121 -23.93 17.64 -23.18
CA VAL A 121 -24.02 17.72 -24.65
C VAL A 121 -25.47 17.68 -25.10
N GLU A 122 -26.30 16.79 -24.54
CA GLU A 122 -27.73 16.75 -24.83
C GLU A 122 -28.45 18.04 -24.40
N ALA A 123 -28.12 18.60 -23.23
CA ALA A 123 -28.69 19.87 -22.76
C ALA A 123 -28.35 21.03 -23.72
N LEU A 124 -27.09 21.16 -24.14
CA LEU A 124 -26.67 22.16 -25.12
C LEU A 124 -27.31 21.95 -26.50
N ALA A 125 -27.53 20.69 -26.90
CA ALA A 125 -28.21 20.36 -28.15
C ALA A 125 -29.71 20.70 -28.12
N ARG A 126 -30.36 20.64 -26.95
CA ARG A 126 -31.75 21.10 -26.76
C ARG A 126 -31.86 22.62 -26.81
N GLU A 127 -30.95 23.33 -26.15
CA GLU A 127 -30.89 24.80 -26.16
C GLU A 127 -30.72 25.34 -27.58
N LYS A 128 -29.76 24.80 -28.35
CA LYS A 128 -29.58 25.17 -29.77
C LYS A 128 -30.75 24.81 -30.68
N ARG A 129 -31.59 23.85 -30.29
CA ARG A 129 -32.79 23.45 -31.07
C ARG A 129 -33.97 24.38 -30.81
N ASN A 130 -34.00 25.10 -29.69
CA ASN A 130 -35.05 26.05 -29.35
C ASN A 130 -34.53 27.50 -29.26
N PRO A 131 -34.07 28.10 -30.37
CA PRO A 131 -33.51 29.45 -30.36
C PRO A 131 -34.56 30.58 -30.26
N ASP A 132 -35.88 30.27 -30.28
CA ASP A 132 -36.96 31.25 -30.52
C ASP A 132 -37.73 31.71 -29.25
N CYS A 133 -37.31 31.39 -28.03
CA CYS A 133 -38.05 31.80 -26.83
C CYS A 133 -37.61 33.12 -26.19
N ASP A 134 -36.58 33.81 -26.69
CA ASP A 134 -36.03 35.03 -26.06
C ASP A 134 -36.23 36.32 -26.89
N SER A 135 -37.11 36.34 -27.90
CA SER A 135 -37.33 37.53 -28.75
C SER A 135 -38.68 38.27 -28.59
N GLU A 136 -39.52 37.92 -27.61
CA GLU A 136 -40.75 38.65 -27.26
C GLU A 136 -40.83 38.62 -25.71
N ASP A 137 -40.85 39.68 -24.91
CA ASP A 137 -41.45 41.01 -25.04
C ASP A 137 -40.62 42.07 -24.32
N GLY A 138 -40.03 42.98 -25.09
CA GLY A 138 -39.65 44.30 -24.63
C GLY A 138 -40.52 45.32 -25.33
N ALA A 139 -41.62 45.77 -24.69
CA ALA A 139 -42.21 47.11 -24.79
C ALA A 139 -43.68 47.09 -24.32
N GLU A 140 -43.95 47.53 -23.09
CA GLU A 140 -45.11 48.40 -22.82
C GLU A 140 -44.94 49.11 -21.47
N THR A 141 -44.24 50.25 -21.49
CA THR A 141 -44.34 51.26 -20.43
C THR A 141 -44.70 52.58 -21.08
N ASP A 142 -45.99 52.83 -21.31
CA ASP A 142 -46.55 54.19 -21.37
C ASP A 142 -48.08 54.14 -21.35
N VAL A 143 -48.73 54.34 -20.19
CA VAL A 143 -50.05 55.01 -20.12
C VAL A 143 -50.23 55.69 -18.75
N SER A 144 -50.18 57.03 -18.80
CA SER A 144 -50.86 58.07 -17.98
C SER A 144 -50.58 58.22 -16.48
#